data_AF-A0A7G8VM57-F1
#
_entry.id   AF-A0A7G8VM57-F1
#
_cell.length_a   1.000
_cell.length_b   1.000
_cell.length_c   1.000
_cell.angle_alpha   90.00
_cell.angle_beta   90.00
_cell.angle_gamma   90.00
#
_symmetry.space_group_name_H-M   'P 1'
#
loop_
_entity.id
_entity.type
_entity.pdbx_description
1 polymer ?
#
loop_
_entity_poly.entity_id
_entity_poly.type
_entity_poly.pdbx_seq_one_letter_code
_entity_poly.pdbx_strand_id
1 'polypeptide(L)'
;MADSLSVALKAARQRFQEQIDFFRAKLALPTERWDDIWQRAHDRAFIVAGAQKADLLSDLFQAVDKAVGGDSIGQFRRDFAQAVARSGWTGWTGEGTKAGEAWRTRTIYSANVSTSYSAGRRAQLLQPGLLAVRRFWCYLHADGVLHPRPMHLAWNGLTLPYDHPFWLTHFGPNGWGCQCRIVAKRAPADGDPTEPPDGWDEIDPKTGAPVGIDRGWAYAPGADSDTSLQQMVQDKLITYPPAIARALSQDLAAPRTQP
;
A
#
# COMPACT_ATOMS: atom_id res chain seq x y z
N MET A 1 27.63 15.61 -25.81
CA MET A 1 27.52 14.15 -25.58
C MET A 1 27.38 13.79 -24.10
N ALA A 2 28.24 14.26 -23.19
CA ALA A 2 28.12 13.99 -21.75
C ALA A 2 26.80 14.52 -21.13
N ASP A 3 26.33 15.68 -21.58
CA ASP A 3 25.11 16.33 -21.06
C ASP A 3 23.83 15.58 -21.50
N SER A 4 23.81 15.11 -22.74
CA SER A 4 22.73 14.27 -23.28
C SER A 4 22.67 12.89 -22.62
N LEU A 5 23.83 12.32 -22.24
CA LEU A 5 23.91 11.07 -21.49
C LEU A 5 23.45 11.24 -20.03
N SER A 6 23.75 12.40 -19.42
CA SER A 6 23.30 12.80 -18.07
C SER A 6 21.79 12.99 -17.99
N VAL A 7 21.21 13.65 -19.00
CA VAL A 7 19.74 13.81 -19.15
C VAL A 7 19.08 12.45 -19.42
N ALA A 8 19.66 11.60 -20.27
CA ALA A 8 19.16 10.24 -20.52
C ALA A 8 19.24 9.34 -19.26
N LEU A 9 20.30 9.45 -18.45
CA LEU A 9 20.43 8.73 -17.17
C LEU A 9 19.47 9.24 -16.09
N LYS A 10 19.19 10.55 -16.06
CA LYS A 10 18.16 11.14 -15.19
C LYS A 10 16.75 10.75 -15.62
N ALA A 11 16.47 10.67 -16.92
CA ALA A 11 15.20 10.21 -17.47
C ALA A 11 14.99 8.69 -17.26
N ALA A 12 16.05 7.88 -17.42
CA ALA A 12 16.01 6.44 -17.16
C ALA A 12 15.91 6.08 -15.66
N ARG A 13 16.23 7.02 -14.78
CA ARG A 13 16.02 6.95 -13.32
C ARG A 13 14.97 7.94 -12.84
N GLN A 14 13.99 8.29 -13.69
CA GLN A 14 12.92 9.17 -13.25
C GLN A 14 12.12 8.43 -12.19
N ARG A 15 12.38 8.81 -10.94
CA ARG A 15 11.69 8.28 -9.77
C ARG A 15 10.19 8.51 -9.95
N PHE A 16 9.38 7.53 -9.56
CA PHE A 16 7.95 7.69 -9.61
C PHE A 16 7.52 8.62 -8.47
N GLN A 17 7.38 9.91 -8.77
CA GLN A 17 7.23 10.94 -7.76
C GLN A 17 5.93 10.79 -6.97
N GLU A 18 4.83 10.44 -7.64
CA GLU A 18 3.53 10.23 -6.99
C GLU A 18 3.58 9.09 -5.96
N GLN A 19 4.36 8.04 -6.23
CA GLN A 19 4.60 6.97 -5.27
C GLN A 19 5.42 7.46 -4.07
N ILE A 20 6.48 8.24 -4.30
CA ILE A 20 7.35 8.80 -3.25
C ILE A 20 6.55 9.74 -2.35
N ASP A 21 5.80 10.66 -2.94
CA ASP A 21 5.00 11.65 -2.20
C ASP A 21 3.96 10.96 -1.33
N PHE A 22 3.26 9.96 -1.88
CA PHE A 22 2.32 9.16 -1.11
C PHE A 22 2.99 8.45 0.07
N PHE A 23 4.13 7.79 -0.13
CA PHE A 23 4.83 7.09 0.95
C PHE A 23 5.30 8.07 2.05
N ARG A 24 5.90 9.20 1.65
CA ARG A 24 6.44 10.20 2.58
C ARG A 24 5.38 10.95 3.36
N ALA A 25 4.14 11.00 2.87
CA ALA A 25 3.02 11.59 3.59
C ALA A 25 2.53 10.74 4.78
N LYS A 26 2.98 9.49 4.90
CA LYS A 26 2.55 8.58 5.96
C LYS A 26 3.22 8.90 7.30
N LEU A 27 2.46 8.71 8.38
CA LEU A 27 2.97 8.76 9.75
C LEU A 27 3.46 7.38 10.18
N ALA A 28 4.71 7.28 10.64
CA ALA A 28 5.22 6.04 11.24
C ALA A 28 4.57 5.83 12.63
N LEU A 29 3.84 4.72 12.79
CA LEU A 29 3.13 4.40 14.03
C LEU A 29 3.60 3.06 14.61
N PRO A 30 3.81 2.97 15.93
CA PRO A 30 4.09 1.70 16.59
C PRO A 30 2.85 0.82 16.60
N THR A 31 3.02 -0.45 16.21
CA THR A 31 1.97 -1.47 16.31
C THR A 31 2.55 -2.79 16.80
N GLU A 32 1.75 -3.60 17.47
CA GLU A 32 2.10 -4.98 17.79
C GLU A 32 1.82 -5.88 16.58
N ARG A 33 0.65 -5.70 15.98
CA ARG A 33 0.17 -6.48 14.85
C ARG A 33 0.05 -5.63 13.60
N TRP A 34 -0.08 -6.30 12.46
CA TRP A 34 -0.28 -5.60 11.19
C TRP A 34 -1.71 -5.05 11.07
N ASP A 35 -2.68 -5.69 11.71
CA ASP A 35 -4.12 -5.34 11.69
C ASP A 35 -4.53 -4.35 12.79
N ASP A 36 -3.58 -3.86 13.61
CA ASP A 36 -3.81 -2.76 14.57
C ASP A 36 -4.14 -1.43 13.87
N ILE A 37 -3.73 -1.31 12.60
CA ILE A 37 -4.17 -0.33 11.62
C ILE A 37 -4.86 -1.13 10.52
N TRP A 38 -6.06 -0.71 10.14
CA TRP A 38 -6.93 -1.53 9.29
C TRP A 38 -7.14 -0.91 7.91
N GLN A 39 -6.92 -1.69 6.85
CA GLN A 39 -7.24 -1.36 5.46
C GLN A 39 -6.76 0.06 5.06
N ARG A 40 -7.69 0.92 4.62
CA ARG A 40 -7.45 2.30 4.17
C ARG A 40 -6.68 3.16 5.16
N ALA A 41 -6.68 2.83 6.45
CA ALA A 41 -5.85 3.54 7.41
C ALA A 41 -4.34 3.42 7.11
N HIS A 42 -3.91 2.40 6.35
CA HIS A 42 -2.55 2.29 5.83
C HIS A 42 -2.19 3.36 4.79
N ASP A 43 -3.14 4.09 4.20
CA ASP A 43 -2.84 5.21 3.31
C ASP A 43 -2.19 6.38 4.04
N ARG A 44 -2.39 6.45 5.36
CA ARG A 44 -1.91 7.53 6.23
C ARG A 44 -0.87 7.05 7.25
N ALA A 45 -0.71 5.74 7.41
CA ALA A 45 0.17 5.15 8.42
C ALA A 45 1.19 4.18 7.81
N PHE A 46 2.45 4.36 8.18
CA PHE A 46 3.50 3.37 8.00
C PHE A 46 3.63 2.56 9.29
N ILE A 47 3.58 1.24 9.18
CA ILE A 47 3.71 0.35 10.33
C ILE A 47 4.63 -0.82 10.01
N VAL A 48 5.29 -1.35 11.05
CA VAL A 48 5.98 -2.63 11.01
C VAL A 48 5.61 -3.37 12.30
N ALA A 49 4.83 -4.44 12.16
CA ALA A 49 4.30 -5.19 13.31
C ALA A 49 5.40 -5.62 14.30
N GLY A 50 5.28 -5.23 15.57
CA GLY A 50 6.25 -5.53 16.63
C GLY A 50 7.43 -4.54 16.71
N ALA A 51 7.56 -3.60 15.77
CA ALA A 51 8.54 -2.52 15.86
C ALA A 51 7.92 -1.36 16.66
N GLN A 52 8.25 -1.27 17.95
CA GLN A 52 7.65 -0.27 18.85
C GLN A 52 8.58 0.91 19.17
N LYS A 53 9.90 0.73 19.05
CA LYS A 53 10.87 1.79 19.34
C LYS A 53 10.84 2.85 18.23
N ALA A 54 10.79 4.14 18.61
CA ALA A 54 10.72 5.26 17.67
C ALA A 54 11.91 5.27 16.68
N ASP A 55 13.14 5.07 17.18
CA ASP A 55 14.34 5.05 16.33
C ASP A 55 14.32 3.89 15.33
N LEU A 56 13.87 2.71 15.75
CA LEU A 56 13.69 1.57 14.85
C LEU A 56 12.67 1.88 13.76
N LEU A 57 11.52 2.45 14.13
CA LEU A 57 10.48 2.81 13.16
C LEU A 57 10.98 3.86 12.18
N SER A 58 11.71 4.87 12.65
CA SER A 58 12.34 5.88 11.80
C SER A 58 13.33 5.24 10.82
N ASP A 59 14.21 4.37 11.30
CA ASP A 59 15.19 3.67 10.45
C ASP A 59 14.51 2.77 9.41
N LEU A 60 13.46 2.05 9.79
CA LEU A 60 12.69 1.21 8.88
C LEU A 60 11.90 2.04 7.86
N PHE A 61 11.33 3.17 8.27
CA PHE A 61 10.66 4.11 7.36
C PHE A 61 11.65 4.61 6.31
N GLN A 62 12.85 5.02 6.71
CA GLN A 62 13.90 5.47 5.80
C GLN A 62 14.39 4.36 4.87
N ALA A 63 14.51 3.12 5.37
CA ALA A 63 14.89 1.98 4.54
C ALA A 63 13.86 1.71 3.43
N VAL A 64 12.56 1.86 3.75
CA VAL A 64 11.48 1.73 2.77
C VAL A 64 11.39 2.94 1.84
N ASP A 65 11.62 4.17 2.33
CA ASP A 65 11.67 5.38 1.49
C ASP A 65 12.70 5.24 0.36
N LYS A 66 13.88 4.71 0.68
CA LYS A 66 14.90 4.39 -0.33
C LYS A 66 14.43 3.36 -1.34
N ALA A 67 13.79 2.28 -0.87
CA ALA A 67 13.24 1.23 -1.74
C ALA A 67 12.16 1.78 -2.69
N VAL A 68 11.25 2.61 -2.16
CA VAL A 68 10.25 3.35 -2.93
C VAL A 68 10.92 4.29 -3.94
N GLY A 69 12.05 4.91 -3.57
CA GLY A 69 12.89 5.71 -4.46
C GLY A 69 13.68 4.94 -5.52
N GLY A 70 13.59 3.60 -5.54
CA GLY A 70 14.19 2.73 -6.56
C GLY A 70 15.33 1.82 -6.07
N ASP A 71 15.64 1.79 -4.77
CA ASP A 71 16.65 0.88 -4.24
C ASP A 71 16.19 -0.58 -4.25
N SER A 72 17.14 -1.49 -4.41
CA SER A 72 16.85 -2.94 -4.48
C SER A 72 16.45 -3.54 -3.12
N ILE A 73 15.74 -4.67 -3.15
CA ILE A 73 15.48 -5.49 -1.95
C ILE A 73 16.77 -5.91 -1.22
N GLY A 74 17.89 -6.06 -1.95
CA GLY A 74 19.19 -6.36 -1.36
C GLY A 74 19.72 -5.21 -0.50
N GLN A 75 19.53 -3.96 -0.94
CA GLN A 75 19.86 -2.78 -0.14
C GLN A 75 18.92 -2.67 1.06
N PHE A 76 17.61 -2.84 0.84
CA PHE A 76 16.63 -2.84 1.92
C PHE A 76 16.96 -3.86 3.04
N ARG A 77 17.37 -5.08 2.67
CA ARG A 77 17.79 -6.11 3.66
C ARG A 77 18.99 -5.69 4.50
N ARG A 78 19.97 -5.01 3.89
CA ARG A 78 21.12 -4.46 4.62
C ARG A 78 20.69 -3.37 5.59
N ASP A 79 19.89 -2.42 5.12
CA ASP A 79 19.41 -1.30 5.94
C ASP A 79 18.52 -1.81 7.10
N PHE A 80 17.66 -2.80 6.84
CA PHE A 80 16.86 -3.49 7.84
C PHE A 80 17.75 -4.12 8.92
N ALA A 81 18.75 -4.93 8.53
CA ALA A 81 19.64 -5.59 9.47
C ALA A 81 20.40 -4.58 10.35
N GLN A 82 20.83 -3.46 9.77
CA GLN A 82 21.48 -2.38 10.53
C GLN A 82 20.52 -1.70 11.51
N ALA A 83 19.27 -1.44 11.12
CA ALA A 83 18.24 -0.87 11.99
C ALA A 83 17.92 -1.79 13.18
N VAL A 84 17.77 -3.09 12.92
CA VAL A 84 17.56 -4.12 13.95
C VAL A 84 18.74 -4.15 14.92
N ALA A 85 19.98 -4.17 14.40
CA ALA A 85 21.19 -4.20 15.21
C ALA A 85 21.34 -2.94 16.10
N ARG A 86 21.12 -1.74 15.53
CA ARG A 86 21.20 -0.47 16.28
C ARG A 86 20.17 -0.37 17.39
N SER A 87 18.94 -0.80 17.11
CA SER A 87 17.83 -0.71 18.06
C SER A 87 17.85 -1.83 19.11
N GLY A 88 18.64 -2.89 18.91
CA GLY A 88 18.61 -4.10 19.72
C GLY A 88 17.24 -4.78 19.69
N TRP A 89 16.55 -4.77 18.54
CA TRP A 89 15.22 -5.36 18.40
C TRP A 89 15.31 -6.87 18.21
N THR A 90 14.72 -7.62 19.14
CA THR A 90 14.70 -9.08 19.17
C THR A 90 13.27 -9.60 19.41
N GLY A 91 13.06 -10.90 19.29
CA GLY A 91 11.78 -11.59 19.42
C GLY A 91 10.83 -11.38 18.23
N TRP A 92 11.30 -10.85 17.10
CA TRP A 92 10.45 -10.55 15.95
C TRP A 92 10.24 -11.78 15.06
N THR A 93 9.07 -11.86 14.41
CA THR A 93 8.69 -13.04 13.62
C THR A 93 9.65 -13.31 12.47
N GLY A 94 10.29 -14.48 12.50
CA GLY A 94 11.26 -14.91 11.50
C GLY A 94 12.73 -14.69 11.88
N GLU A 95 13.01 -14.07 13.02
CA GLU A 95 14.37 -13.88 13.54
C GLU A 95 15.12 -15.22 13.68
N GLY A 96 16.43 -15.20 13.40
CA GLY A 96 17.33 -16.32 13.70
C GLY A 96 17.35 -17.42 12.63
N THR A 97 16.54 -17.31 11.57
CA THR A 97 16.59 -18.24 10.43
C THR A 97 16.66 -17.49 9.11
N LYS A 98 17.52 -17.93 8.18
CA LYS A 98 17.65 -17.29 6.85
C LYS A 98 16.30 -17.18 6.12
N ALA A 99 15.46 -18.21 6.22
CA ALA A 99 14.14 -18.23 5.60
C ALA A 99 13.17 -17.24 6.25
N GLY A 100 13.13 -17.18 7.59
CA GLY A 100 12.28 -16.26 8.33
C GLY A 100 12.67 -14.79 8.11
N GLU A 101 13.96 -14.47 8.15
CA GLU A 101 14.47 -13.12 7.90
C GLU A 101 14.21 -12.70 6.44
N ALA A 102 14.41 -13.61 5.49
CA ALA A 102 14.12 -13.37 4.08
C ALA A 102 12.62 -13.14 3.84
N TRP A 103 11.75 -13.91 4.51
CA TRP A 103 10.31 -13.72 4.47
C TRP A 103 9.91 -12.37 5.07
N ARG A 104 10.39 -12.04 6.28
CA ARG A 104 10.04 -10.81 6.99
C ARG A 104 10.40 -9.58 6.17
N THR A 105 11.64 -9.53 5.69
CA THR A 105 12.12 -8.42 4.86
C THR A 105 11.36 -8.34 3.54
N ARG A 106 11.08 -9.46 2.87
CA ARG A 106 10.28 -9.47 1.64
C ARG A 106 8.87 -8.96 1.88
N THR A 107 8.22 -9.35 2.97
CA THR A 107 6.87 -8.91 3.31
C THR A 107 6.81 -7.41 3.54
N ILE A 108 7.70 -6.85 4.37
CA ILE A 108 7.75 -5.40 4.62
C ILE A 108 8.03 -4.64 3.33
N TYR A 109 9.05 -5.06 2.58
CA TYR A 109 9.43 -4.43 1.33
C TYR A 109 8.28 -4.45 0.32
N SER A 110 7.75 -5.63 0.01
CA SER A 110 6.76 -5.79 -1.04
C SER A 110 5.46 -5.08 -0.72
N ALA A 111 4.95 -5.21 0.52
CA ALA A 111 3.70 -4.57 0.92
C ALA A 111 3.78 -3.05 0.82
N ASN A 112 4.87 -2.43 1.29
CA ASN A 112 5.00 -0.97 1.24
C ASN A 112 5.29 -0.46 -0.17
N VAL A 113 6.16 -1.13 -0.93
CA VAL A 113 6.50 -0.70 -2.29
C VAL A 113 5.30 -0.86 -3.24
N SER A 114 4.59 -1.99 -3.19
CA SER A 114 3.46 -2.24 -4.12
C SER A 114 2.24 -1.37 -3.81
N THR A 115 1.91 -1.17 -2.53
CA THR A 115 0.80 -0.27 -2.14
C THR A 115 1.11 1.18 -2.48
N SER A 116 2.34 1.64 -2.24
CA SER A 116 2.73 3.00 -2.58
C SER A 116 2.76 3.22 -4.10
N TYR A 117 3.25 2.24 -4.86
CA TYR A 117 3.21 2.28 -6.32
C TYR A 117 1.77 2.36 -6.82
N SER A 118 0.87 1.52 -6.27
CA SER A 118 -0.54 1.51 -6.65
C SER A 118 -1.22 2.85 -6.34
N ALA A 119 -0.94 3.45 -5.18
CA ALA A 119 -1.45 4.76 -4.80
C ALA A 119 -0.97 5.87 -5.73
N GLY A 120 0.34 5.91 -6.03
CA GLY A 120 0.87 6.83 -7.04
C GLY A 120 0.23 6.61 -8.41
N ARG A 121 0.00 5.35 -8.79
CA ARG A 121 -0.65 5.01 -10.06
C ARG A 121 -2.10 5.46 -10.08
N ARG A 122 -2.84 5.31 -8.99
CA ARG A 122 -4.20 5.81 -8.83
C ARG A 122 -4.26 7.32 -9.01
N ALA A 123 -3.35 8.05 -8.38
CA ALA A 123 -3.25 9.51 -8.54
C ALA A 123 -3.06 9.90 -10.01
N GLN A 124 -2.18 9.20 -10.75
CA GLN A 124 -2.02 9.41 -12.20
C GLN A 124 -3.29 9.07 -12.99
N LEU A 125 -3.91 7.93 -12.69
CA LEU A 125 -5.12 7.46 -13.37
C LEU A 125 -6.31 8.41 -13.20
N LEU A 126 -6.36 9.16 -12.10
CA LEU A 126 -7.40 10.13 -11.79
C LEU A 126 -7.10 11.55 -12.31
N GLN A 127 -5.94 11.80 -12.92
CA GLN A 127 -5.64 13.11 -13.49
C GLN A 127 -6.70 13.50 -14.55
N PRO A 128 -7.31 14.70 -14.47
CA PRO A 128 -8.39 15.10 -15.38
C PRO A 128 -8.03 14.99 -16.86
N GLY A 129 -6.78 15.33 -17.21
CA GLY A 129 -6.29 15.22 -18.59
C GLY A 129 -6.23 13.77 -19.10
N LEU A 130 -5.91 12.80 -18.23
CA LEU A 130 -5.90 11.39 -18.60
C LEU A 130 -7.33 10.84 -18.70
N LEU A 131 -8.18 11.14 -17.71
CA LEU A 131 -9.59 10.75 -17.72
C LEU A 131 -10.36 11.33 -18.92
N ALA A 132 -9.99 12.52 -19.41
CA ALA A 132 -10.62 13.10 -20.59
C ALA A 132 -10.50 12.21 -21.84
N VAL A 133 -9.43 11.41 -21.96
CA VAL A 133 -9.13 10.58 -23.12
C VAL A 133 -9.13 9.08 -22.85
N ARG A 134 -9.06 8.66 -21.59
CA ARG A 134 -9.02 7.27 -21.14
C ARG A 134 -9.89 7.07 -19.89
N ARG A 135 -11.20 6.88 -20.13
CA ARG A 135 -12.24 6.73 -19.09
C ARG A 135 -12.45 5.29 -18.60
N PHE A 136 -11.64 4.34 -19.08
CA PHE A 136 -11.73 2.94 -18.67
C PHE A 136 -10.45 2.53 -17.98
N TRP A 137 -10.57 1.64 -17.01
CA TRP A 137 -9.46 0.97 -16.34
C TRP A 137 -9.50 -0.51 -16.66
N CYS A 138 -8.32 -1.11 -16.81
CA CYS A 138 -8.16 -2.53 -17.12
C CYS A 138 -7.29 -3.18 -16.04
N TYR A 139 -7.81 -4.26 -15.46
CA TYR A 139 -7.10 -5.07 -14.48
C TYR A 139 -6.15 -6.03 -15.19
N LEU A 140 -4.86 -5.97 -14.88
CA LEU A 140 -3.85 -6.83 -15.48
C LEU A 140 -3.17 -7.70 -14.42
N HIS A 141 -3.26 -9.00 -14.60
CA HIS A 141 -2.45 -9.97 -13.89
C HIS A 141 -1.00 -9.94 -14.42
N ALA A 142 -0.03 -10.28 -13.57
CA ALA A 142 1.37 -10.34 -13.97
C ALA A 142 1.73 -11.75 -14.46
N ASP A 143 2.17 -11.86 -15.72
CA ASP A 143 2.50 -13.15 -16.36
C ASP A 143 3.60 -13.94 -15.63
N GLY A 144 4.50 -13.26 -14.91
CA GLY A 144 5.61 -13.88 -14.17
C GLY A 144 5.22 -14.53 -12.84
N VAL A 145 3.95 -14.50 -12.43
CA VAL A 145 3.50 -15.10 -11.17
C VAL A 145 3.32 -16.61 -11.36
N LEU A 146 4.22 -17.40 -10.75
CA LEU A 146 4.24 -18.86 -10.86
C LEU A 146 3.01 -19.56 -10.28
N HIS A 147 2.42 -19.00 -9.23
CA HIS A 147 1.24 -19.54 -8.54
C HIS A 147 0.18 -18.44 -8.42
N PRO A 148 -0.52 -18.14 -9.52
CA PRO A 148 -1.48 -17.06 -9.54
C PRO A 148 -2.73 -17.44 -8.75
N ARG A 149 -3.36 -16.45 -8.09
CA ARG A 149 -4.68 -16.65 -7.48
C ARG A 149 -5.70 -16.80 -8.62
N PRO A 150 -6.52 -17.87 -8.68
CA PRO A 150 -7.43 -18.09 -9.81
C PRO A 150 -8.36 -16.92 -10.07
N MET A 151 -8.86 -16.27 -9.02
CA MET A 151 -9.73 -15.11 -9.15
C MET A 151 -9.02 -13.90 -9.79
N HIS A 152 -7.73 -13.72 -9.51
CA HIS A 152 -6.95 -12.63 -10.13
C HIS A 152 -6.69 -12.89 -11.62
N LEU A 153 -6.61 -14.16 -12.03
CA LEU A 153 -6.58 -14.51 -13.46
C LEU A 153 -7.93 -14.28 -14.13
N ALA A 154 -9.03 -14.59 -13.46
CA ALA A 154 -10.37 -14.34 -13.98
C ALA A 154 -10.65 -12.84 -14.21
N TRP A 155 -10.03 -11.97 -13.41
CA TRP A 155 -10.07 -10.52 -13.62
C TRP A 155 -9.07 -10.01 -14.67
N ASN A 156 -8.17 -10.84 -15.20
CA ASN A 156 -7.17 -10.37 -16.16
C ASN A 156 -7.86 -9.93 -17.46
N GLY A 157 -7.61 -8.67 -17.87
CA GLY A 157 -8.26 -8.06 -19.04
C GLY A 157 -9.58 -7.36 -18.73
N LEU A 158 -10.15 -7.56 -17.53
CA LEU A 158 -11.40 -6.93 -17.09
C LEU A 158 -11.28 -5.40 -17.23
N THR A 159 -12.07 -4.85 -18.14
CA THR A 159 -12.03 -3.43 -18.50
C THR A 159 -13.36 -2.77 -18.19
N LEU A 160 -13.35 -1.91 -17.17
CA LEU A 160 -14.54 -1.24 -16.63
C LEU A 160 -14.39 0.28 -16.69
N PRO A 161 -15.50 1.04 -16.66
CA PRO A 161 -15.44 2.48 -16.40
C PRO A 161 -14.60 2.80 -15.16
N TYR A 162 -13.87 3.91 -15.17
CA TYR A 162 -12.94 4.27 -14.08
C TYR A 162 -13.63 4.47 -12.72
N ASP A 163 -14.92 4.79 -12.72
CA ASP A 163 -15.78 5.04 -11.56
C ASP A 163 -16.62 3.81 -11.16
N HIS A 164 -16.41 2.66 -11.80
CA HIS A 164 -17.13 1.44 -11.46
C HIS A 164 -16.84 0.99 -10.01
N PRO A 165 -17.85 0.57 -9.22
CA PRO A 165 -17.70 0.21 -7.81
C PRO A 165 -16.65 -0.88 -7.52
N PHE A 166 -16.39 -1.75 -8.49
CA PHE A 166 -15.32 -2.76 -8.44
C PHE A 166 -13.99 -2.17 -7.97
N TRP A 167 -13.63 -0.98 -8.44
CA TRP A 167 -12.35 -0.35 -8.10
C TRP A 167 -12.25 0.14 -6.66
N LEU A 168 -13.35 0.22 -5.90
CA LEU A 168 -13.27 0.60 -4.49
C LEU A 168 -12.51 -0.43 -3.65
N THR A 169 -12.61 -1.71 -4.02
CA THR A 169 -12.02 -2.84 -3.30
C THR A 169 -10.99 -3.61 -4.12
N HIS A 170 -11.11 -3.62 -5.46
CA HIS A 170 -10.31 -4.47 -6.34
C HIS A 170 -9.20 -3.74 -7.10
N PHE A 171 -8.97 -2.45 -6.85
CA PHE A 171 -7.92 -1.66 -7.52
C PHE A 171 -6.51 -2.25 -7.27
N GLY A 172 -6.34 -2.92 -6.14
CA GLY A 172 -5.15 -3.67 -5.82
C GLY A 172 -3.97 -2.83 -5.30
N PRO A 173 -2.91 -3.48 -4.77
CA PRO A 173 -2.74 -4.93 -4.61
C PRO A 173 -3.85 -5.58 -3.76
N ASN A 174 -4.37 -6.72 -4.20
CA ASN A 174 -5.51 -7.40 -3.58
C ASN A 174 -5.10 -8.45 -2.55
N GLY A 175 -3.85 -8.39 -2.08
CA GLY A 175 -3.32 -9.35 -1.13
C GLY A 175 -1.81 -9.37 -1.03
N TRP A 176 -1.31 -10.16 -0.09
CA TRP A 176 0.12 -10.31 0.16
C TRP A 176 0.82 -10.81 -1.10
N GLY A 177 1.85 -10.08 -1.54
CA GLY A 177 2.62 -10.42 -2.73
C GLY A 177 1.85 -10.35 -4.06
N CYS A 178 0.68 -9.71 -4.10
CA CYS A 178 -0.02 -9.43 -5.35
C CYS A 178 0.84 -8.54 -6.27
N GLN A 179 0.88 -8.88 -7.56
CA GLN A 179 1.63 -8.16 -8.60
C GLN A 179 0.72 -7.66 -9.73
N CYS A 180 -0.60 -7.71 -9.51
CA CYS A 180 -1.57 -7.18 -10.48
C CYS A 180 -1.50 -5.66 -10.52
N ARG A 181 -1.84 -5.07 -11.66
CA ARG A 181 -1.78 -3.62 -11.90
C ARG A 181 -2.99 -3.14 -12.67
N ILE A 182 -3.32 -1.86 -12.50
CA ILE A 182 -4.40 -1.19 -13.23
C ILE A 182 -3.80 -0.26 -14.30
N VAL A 183 -4.34 -0.34 -15.51
CA VAL A 183 -3.94 0.52 -16.63
C VAL A 183 -5.12 1.27 -17.21
N ALA A 184 -4.87 2.47 -17.74
CA ALA A 184 -5.89 3.27 -18.41
C ALA A 184 -6.11 2.77 -19.85
N LYS A 185 -7.38 2.69 -20.26
CA LYS A 185 -7.83 2.35 -21.61
C LYS A 185 -8.78 3.45 -22.13
N ARG A 186 -8.79 3.64 -23.45
CA ARG A 186 -9.73 4.57 -24.11
C ARG A 186 -11.14 4.00 -24.13
N ALA A 187 -11.24 2.72 -24.43
CA ALA A 187 -12.43 1.90 -24.43
C ALA A 187 -11.99 0.43 -24.21
N PRO A 188 -12.91 -0.49 -23.86
CA PRO A 188 -12.66 -1.93 -23.94
C PRO A 188 -12.23 -2.34 -25.36
N ALA A 189 -11.29 -3.29 -25.47
CA ALA A 189 -10.98 -3.94 -26.72
C ALA A 189 -12.00 -5.05 -27.04
N ASP A 190 -12.03 -5.50 -28.30
CA ASP A 190 -12.88 -6.61 -28.71
C ASP A 190 -12.54 -7.87 -27.90
N GLY A 191 -13.53 -8.39 -27.18
CA GLY A 191 -13.38 -9.57 -26.32
C GLY A 191 -12.90 -9.28 -24.90
N ASP A 192 -12.62 -8.02 -24.53
CA ASP A 192 -12.38 -7.67 -23.12
C ASP A 192 -13.65 -7.95 -22.29
N PRO A 193 -13.56 -8.59 -21.11
CA PRO A 193 -14.68 -8.63 -20.19
C PRO A 193 -15.00 -7.21 -19.71
N THR A 194 -16.28 -6.84 -19.79
CA THR A 194 -16.78 -5.49 -19.45
C THR A 194 -17.72 -5.47 -18.26
N GLU A 195 -17.87 -6.63 -17.61
CA GLU A 195 -18.59 -6.81 -16.36
C GLU A 195 -17.73 -7.70 -15.46
N PRO A 196 -17.67 -7.41 -14.14
CA PRO A 196 -16.98 -8.29 -13.21
C PRO A 196 -17.68 -9.66 -13.14
N PRO A 197 -16.96 -10.75 -12.82
CA PRO A 197 -17.56 -12.07 -12.67
C PRO A 197 -18.69 -12.10 -11.62
N ASP A 198 -19.67 -12.99 -11.79
CA ASP A 198 -20.71 -13.21 -10.79
C ASP A 198 -20.12 -13.48 -9.39
N GLY A 199 -20.69 -12.85 -8.37
CA GLY A 199 -20.25 -12.99 -6.98
C GLY A 199 -18.94 -12.28 -6.64
N TRP A 200 -18.43 -11.38 -7.48
CA TRP A 200 -17.20 -10.62 -7.21
C TRP A 200 -17.26 -9.77 -5.91
N ASP A 201 -18.45 -9.38 -5.48
CA ASP A 201 -18.72 -8.58 -4.29
C ASP A 201 -19.19 -9.43 -3.08
N GLU A 202 -19.34 -10.74 -3.24
CA GLU A 202 -19.63 -11.65 -2.13
C GLU A 202 -18.48 -11.64 -1.13
N ILE A 203 -18.80 -11.65 0.17
CA ILE A 203 -17.79 -11.63 1.23
C ILE A 203 -17.35 -13.06 1.55
N ASP A 204 -16.05 -13.34 1.44
CA ASP A 204 -15.46 -14.59 1.92
C ASP A 204 -15.41 -14.57 3.46
N PRO A 205 -16.11 -15.49 4.16
CA PRO A 205 -16.11 -15.54 5.62
C PRO A 205 -14.73 -15.73 6.24
N LYS A 206 -13.76 -16.31 5.51
CA LYS A 206 -12.39 -16.54 5.99
C LYS A 206 -11.59 -15.25 6.04
N THR A 207 -11.79 -14.37 5.07
CA THR A 207 -11.02 -13.12 4.95
C THR A 207 -11.77 -11.91 5.49
N GLY A 208 -13.10 -11.97 5.53
CA GLY A 208 -13.97 -10.82 5.79
C GLY A 208 -13.87 -9.75 4.69
N ALA A 209 -13.43 -10.14 3.49
CA ALA A 209 -13.26 -9.29 2.33
C ALA A 209 -13.96 -9.93 1.11
N PRO A 210 -14.19 -9.19 0.01
CA PRO A 210 -14.74 -9.76 -1.20
C PRO A 210 -13.93 -10.96 -1.71
N VAL A 211 -14.59 -11.93 -2.35
CA VAL A 211 -13.96 -13.16 -2.83
C VAL A 211 -12.74 -12.83 -3.70
N GLY A 212 -11.61 -13.48 -3.40
CA GLY A 212 -10.34 -13.25 -4.10
C GLY A 212 -9.47 -12.12 -3.54
N ILE A 213 -9.93 -11.42 -2.50
CA ILE A 213 -9.15 -10.40 -1.77
C ILE A 213 -8.72 -10.95 -0.41
N ASP A 214 -7.43 -10.81 -0.08
CA ASP A 214 -6.90 -11.20 1.22
C ASP A 214 -7.46 -10.27 2.34
N ARG A 215 -7.56 -10.79 3.56
CA ARG A 215 -7.99 -10.03 4.73
C ARG A 215 -7.20 -8.72 4.88
N GLY A 216 -7.91 -7.60 4.98
CA GLY A 216 -7.29 -6.27 5.16
C GLY A 216 -6.82 -5.58 3.87
N TRP A 217 -7.03 -6.19 2.69
CA TRP A 217 -6.61 -5.62 1.39
C TRP A 217 -7.76 -5.07 0.54
N ALA A 218 -8.99 -5.08 1.05
CA ALA A 218 -10.19 -4.60 0.34
C ALA A 218 -10.31 -3.06 0.37
N TYR A 219 -9.36 -2.37 -0.24
CA TYR A 219 -9.39 -0.92 -0.44
C TYR A 219 -8.52 -0.54 -1.64
N ALA A 220 -8.78 0.62 -2.24
CA ALA A 220 -7.92 1.21 -3.25
C ALA A 220 -6.82 2.05 -2.58
N PRO A 221 -5.52 1.70 -2.71
CA PRO A 221 -4.45 2.51 -2.14
C PRO A 221 -4.47 3.94 -2.66
N GLY A 222 -4.26 4.90 -1.76
CA GLY A 222 -4.35 6.33 -2.05
C GLY A 222 -5.76 6.86 -2.23
N ALA A 223 -6.81 6.08 -1.90
CA ALA A 223 -8.18 6.60 -1.85
C ALA A 223 -8.42 7.50 -0.64
N ASP A 224 -7.70 7.25 0.45
CA ASP A 224 -7.86 7.96 1.73
C ASP A 224 -6.62 8.79 2.08
N SER A 225 -5.80 9.16 1.09
CA SER A 225 -4.56 9.94 1.32
C SER A 225 -4.79 11.32 1.91
N ASP A 226 -5.96 11.92 1.63
CA ASP A 226 -6.34 13.25 2.10
C ASP A 226 -7.12 13.22 3.42
N THR A 227 -7.44 12.03 3.93
CA THR A 227 -8.13 11.87 5.21
C THR A 227 -7.26 12.39 6.35
N SER A 228 -7.79 13.32 7.14
CA SER A 228 -7.03 13.92 8.23
C SER A 228 -6.68 12.86 9.28
N LEU A 229 -5.50 12.98 9.91
CA LEU A 229 -5.11 12.09 11.01
C LEU A 229 -6.09 12.20 12.19
N GLN A 230 -6.69 13.38 12.39
CA GLN A 230 -7.75 13.58 13.37
C GLN A 230 -8.95 12.68 13.08
N GLN A 231 -9.42 12.64 11.83
CA GLN A 231 -10.54 11.77 11.43
C GLN A 231 -10.22 10.30 11.69
N MET A 232 -9.01 9.85 11.33
CA MET A 232 -8.61 8.46 11.60
C MET A 232 -8.61 8.10 13.08
N VAL A 233 -8.14 9.03 13.93
CA VAL A 233 -8.16 8.81 15.37
C VAL A 233 -9.60 8.74 15.87
N GLN A 234 -10.48 9.63 15.41
CA GLN A 234 -11.91 9.59 15.76
C GLN A 234 -12.56 8.27 15.34
N ASP A 235 -12.28 7.76 14.15
CA ASP A 235 -12.80 6.46 13.69
C ASP A 235 -12.34 5.31 14.58
N LYS A 236 -11.08 5.37 15.07
CA LYS A 236 -10.56 4.40 16.04
C LYS A 236 -11.18 4.57 17.43
N LEU A 237 -11.56 5.79 17.81
CA LEU A 237 -12.17 6.05 19.12
C LEU A 237 -13.53 5.38 19.30
N ILE A 238 -14.27 5.18 18.22
CA ILE A 238 -15.58 4.51 18.24
C ILE A 238 -15.47 3.07 18.77
N THR A 239 -14.32 2.41 18.60
CA THR A 239 -14.13 1.01 19.04
C THR A 239 -13.61 0.88 20.47
N TYR A 240 -13.21 1.98 21.12
CA TYR A 240 -12.71 1.96 22.49
C TYR A 240 -13.84 2.09 23.53
N PRO A 241 -13.63 1.58 24.76
CA PRO A 241 -14.51 1.86 25.89
C PRO A 241 -14.78 3.37 26.04
N PRO A 242 -16.01 3.79 26.37
CA PRO A 242 -16.41 5.21 26.39
C PRO A 242 -15.51 6.11 27.24
N ALA A 243 -14.90 5.58 28.31
CA ALA A 243 -13.97 6.31 29.16
C ALA A 243 -12.66 6.68 28.44
N ILE A 244 -12.11 5.74 27.66
CA ILE A 244 -10.88 5.95 26.87
C ILE A 244 -11.17 6.90 25.71
N ALA A 245 -12.30 6.69 25.02
CA ALA A 245 -12.74 7.58 23.95
C ALA A 245 -12.88 9.03 24.43
N ARG A 246 -13.57 9.25 25.56
CA ARG A 246 -13.76 10.58 26.14
C ARG A 246 -12.45 11.24 26.56
N ALA A 247 -11.56 10.50 27.23
CA ALA A 247 -10.27 11.04 27.66
C ALA A 247 -9.40 11.48 26.47
N LEU A 248 -9.30 10.64 25.43
CA LEU A 248 -8.51 10.99 24.24
C LEU A 248 -9.17 12.08 23.39
N SER A 249 -10.51 12.11 23.27
CA SER A 249 -11.20 13.23 22.59
C SER A 249 -10.93 14.58 23.28
N GLN A 250 -10.88 14.59 24.62
CA GLN A 250 -10.55 15.80 25.39
C GLN A 250 -9.11 16.25 25.14
N ASP A 251 -8.16 15.32 25.10
CA ASP A 251 -6.75 15.60 24.80
C ASP A 251 -6.56 16.15 23.38
N LEU A 252 -7.28 15.58 22.39
CA LEU A 252 -7.23 16.05 21.00
C LEU A 252 -7.90 17.43 20.79
N ALA A 253 -8.88 17.78 21.61
CA ALA A 253 -9.58 19.06 21.57
C ALA A 253 -8.85 20.16 22.36
N ALA A 254 -7.90 19.80 23.22
CA ALA A 254 -7.11 20.76 23.98
C ALA A 254 -6.22 21.58 23.03
N PRO A 255 -6.17 22.92 23.17
CA PRO A 255 -5.26 23.74 22.39
C PRO A 255 -3.82 23.31 22.67
N ARG A 256 -3.09 22.90 21.63
CA ARG A 256 -1.69 22.53 21.77
C ARG A 256 -0.88 23.79 22.08
N THR A 257 -0.46 23.95 23.32
CA THR A 257 0.62 24.87 23.66
C THR A 257 1.91 24.29 23.09
N GLN A 258 2.43 24.88 22.00
CA GLN A 258 3.80 24.61 21.56
C GLN A 258 4.77 25.14 22.63
N PRO A 259 5.80 24.39 23.05
CA PRO A 259 7.00 24.99 23.63
C PRO A 259 7.81 25.74 22.55
#